data_AF-A0A850NS48-F1
#
_entry.id   AF-A0A850NS48-F1
#
_cell.length_a   1.000
_cell.length_b   1.000
_cell.length_c   1.000
_cell.angle_alpha   90.00
_cell.angle_beta   90.00
_cell.angle_gamma   90.00
#
_symmetry.space_group_name_H-M   'P 1'
#
loop_
_entity.id
_entity.type
_entity.pdbx_description
1 polymer ?
#
loop_
_entity_poly.entity_id
_entity_poly.type
_entity_poly.pdbx_seq_one_letter_code
_entity_poly.pdbx_strand_id
1 'polypeptide(L)'
;APAARGAGAAMRLAFTEALWLATRGGAQALGLSTGQLAPGTPFDAIELSGRGPVLRLDGPAEAVAQRIVCHASAAEIGRVWVAGTCVKA
;
A
#
# COMPACT_ATOMS: atom_id res chain seq x y z
N ALA A 1 21.41 20.55 11.86
CA ALA A 1 21.37 19.29 12.64
C ALA A 1 20.11 18.49 12.26
N PRO A 2 20.07 17.16 12.43
CA PRO A 2 18.91 16.32 12.09
C PRO A 2 17.57 16.85 12.65
N ALA A 3 17.58 17.44 13.85
CA ALA A 3 16.42 18.04 14.50
C ALA A 3 15.83 19.28 13.79
N ALA A 4 16.56 19.89 12.85
CA ALA A 4 16.08 21.02 12.05
C ALA A 4 15.46 20.60 10.70
N ARG A 5 15.34 19.29 10.43
CA ARG A 5 14.77 18.75 9.18
C ARG A 5 13.37 18.18 9.44
N GLY A 6 12.41 18.52 8.55
CA GLY A 6 11.01 18.07 8.62
C GLY A 6 10.09 19.04 9.36
N ALA A 7 8.78 18.95 9.11
CA ALA A 7 7.76 19.85 9.68
C ALA A 7 7.33 19.49 11.13
N GLY A 8 8.17 18.73 11.85
CA GLY A 8 7.94 18.36 13.24
C GLY A 8 6.88 17.27 13.43
N ALA A 9 6.55 17.01 14.70
CA ALA A 9 5.69 15.90 15.11
C ALA A 9 4.28 15.94 14.49
N ALA A 10 3.76 17.15 14.26
CA ALA A 10 2.42 17.39 13.72
C ALA A 10 2.26 16.95 12.26
N MET A 11 3.36 16.75 11.53
CA MET A 11 3.34 16.36 10.11
C MET A 11 3.79 14.90 9.89
N ARG A 12 3.85 14.10 10.96
CA ARG A 12 4.20 12.67 10.84
C ARG A 12 3.00 11.88 10.34
N LEU A 13 3.27 10.98 9.40
CA LEU A 13 2.30 10.01 8.91
C LEU A 13 2.50 8.67 9.62
N ALA A 14 1.42 8.03 10.03
CA ALA A 14 1.42 6.60 10.34
C ALA A 14 1.62 5.77 9.07
N PHE A 15 2.07 4.52 9.19
CA PHE A 15 2.29 3.68 8.01
C PHE A 15 0.98 3.26 7.35
N THR A 16 -0.08 3.10 8.14
CA THR A 16 -1.44 2.89 7.62
C THR A 16 -1.96 4.10 6.85
N GLU A 17 -1.69 5.32 7.30
CA GLU A 17 -2.01 6.56 6.57
C GLU A 17 -1.22 6.65 5.26
N ALA A 18 0.08 6.34 5.29
CA ALA A 18 0.91 6.31 4.09
C ALA A 18 0.40 5.30 3.06
N LEU A 19 0.02 4.09 3.51
CA LEU A 19 -0.56 3.06 2.64
C LEU A 19 -1.93 3.50 2.09
N TRP A 20 -2.76 4.18 2.89
CA TRP A 20 -4.02 4.74 2.44
C TRP A 20 -3.82 5.82 1.38
N LEU A 21 -2.89 6.76 1.60
CA LEU A 21 -2.54 7.81 0.64
C LEU A 21 -2.08 7.23 -0.69
N ALA A 22 -1.31 6.13 -0.67
CA ALA A 22 -0.83 5.44 -1.86
C ALA A 22 -1.92 4.60 -2.59
N THR A 23 -3.10 4.43 -1.99
CA THR A 23 -4.18 3.59 -2.53
C THR A 23 -5.49 4.38 -2.64
N ARG A 24 -6.36 4.31 -1.63
CA ARG A 24 -7.67 4.97 -1.63
C ARG A 24 -7.54 6.50 -1.70
N GLY A 25 -6.59 7.08 -0.96
CA GLY A 25 -6.36 8.52 -0.96
C GLY A 25 -5.94 9.07 -2.32
N GLY A 26 -5.01 8.37 -3.00
CA GLY A 26 -4.60 8.70 -4.36
C GLY A 26 -5.76 8.58 -5.36
N ALA A 27 -6.55 7.51 -5.26
CA ALA A 27 -7.74 7.34 -6.10
C ALA A 27 -8.77 8.47 -5.87
N GLN A 28 -9.01 8.86 -4.62
CA GLN A 28 -9.89 9.99 -4.28
C GLN A 28 -9.40 11.31 -4.88
N ALA A 29 -8.10 11.59 -4.79
CA ALA A 29 -7.51 12.80 -5.36
C ALA A 29 -7.69 12.89 -6.88
N LEU A 30 -7.79 11.74 -7.55
CA LEU A 30 -8.04 11.64 -8.99
C LEU A 30 -9.53 11.53 -9.37
N GLY A 31 -10.45 11.53 -8.40
CA GLY A 31 -11.89 11.34 -8.64
C GLY A 31 -12.26 9.92 -9.08
N LEU A 32 -11.44 8.91 -8.77
CA LEU A 32 -11.65 7.52 -9.13
C LEU A 32 -12.34 6.73 -8.01
N SER A 33 -13.15 5.74 -8.38
CA SER A 33 -13.87 4.85 -7.46
C SER A 33 -13.03 3.65 -6.97
N THR A 34 -11.74 3.60 -7.31
CA THR A 34 -10.81 2.51 -6.97
C THR A 34 -10.01 2.78 -5.68
N GLY A 35 -8.99 1.96 -5.43
CA GLY A 35 -8.02 2.11 -4.35
C GLY A 35 -8.42 1.44 -3.04
N GLN A 36 -9.51 0.68 -3.02
CA GLN A 36 -9.94 -0.12 -1.88
C GLN A 36 -10.59 -1.42 -2.37
N LEU A 37 -10.44 -2.50 -1.62
CA LEU A 37 -11.16 -3.75 -1.89
C LEU A 37 -12.51 -3.69 -1.19
N ALA A 38 -13.53 -3.21 -1.90
CA ALA A 38 -14.90 -3.11 -1.39
C ALA A 38 -15.94 -3.42 -2.48
N PRO A 39 -17.12 -3.96 -2.12
CA PRO A 39 -18.21 -4.11 -3.08
C PRO A 39 -18.54 -2.80 -3.79
N GLY A 40 -18.78 -2.86 -5.10
CA GLY A 40 -19.07 -1.69 -5.93
C GLY A 40 -17.85 -0.90 -6.40
N THR A 41 -16.63 -1.35 -6.11
CA THR A 41 -15.39 -0.77 -6.64
C THR A 41 -14.74 -1.71 -7.67
N PRO A 42 -14.00 -1.19 -8.67
CA PRO A 42 -13.21 -2.04 -9.57
C PRO A 42 -12.22 -2.89 -8.79
N PHE A 43 -12.01 -4.15 -9.21
CA PHE A 43 -10.98 -5.00 -8.64
C PHE A 43 -9.61 -4.65 -9.24
N ASP A 44 -9.00 -3.60 -8.70
CA ASP A 44 -7.61 -3.21 -8.95
C ASP A 44 -6.76 -3.67 -7.76
N ALA A 45 -5.88 -4.64 -7.98
CA ALA A 45 -5.16 -5.30 -6.88
C ALA A 45 -3.77 -5.75 -7.31
N ILE A 46 -2.86 -5.80 -6.33
CA ILE A 46 -1.58 -6.49 -6.44
C ILE A 46 -1.54 -7.63 -5.42
N GLU A 47 -1.10 -8.81 -5.83
CA GLU A 47 -0.78 -9.89 -4.92
C GLU A 47 0.67 -9.77 -4.49
N LEU A 48 0.88 -9.68 -3.18
CA LEU A 48 2.20 -9.74 -2.57
C LEU A 48 2.41 -11.15 -2.00
N SER A 49 3.51 -11.80 -2.37
CA SER A 49 3.81 -13.18 -1.93
C SER A 49 3.91 -13.29 -0.40
N GLY A 50 4.47 -12.26 0.26
CA GLY A 50 4.44 -12.06 1.71
C GLY A 50 5.05 -13.17 2.56
N ARG A 51 5.86 -14.03 1.95
CA ARG A 51 6.48 -15.21 2.58
C ARG A 51 8.02 -15.16 2.53
N GLY A 52 8.58 -14.13 1.91
CA GLY A 52 10.01 -13.95 1.74
C GLY A 52 10.70 -13.52 3.04
N PRO A 53 12.05 -13.55 3.07
CA PRO A 53 12.81 -12.99 4.18
C PRO A 53 12.75 -11.45 4.24
N VAL A 54 12.41 -10.79 3.12
CA VAL A 54 12.33 -9.32 3.00
C VAL A 54 10.93 -8.80 3.35
N LEU A 55 9.87 -9.35 2.74
CA LEU A 55 8.49 -9.04 3.10
C LEU A 55 7.77 -10.25 3.69
N ARG A 56 7.33 -10.08 4.94
CA ARG A 56 6.38 -10.96 5.62
C ARG A 56 5.07 -10.24 5.93
N LEU A 57 3.93 -10.86 5.68
CA LEU A 57 2.61 -10.22 5.83
C LEU A 57 1.77 -10.80 6.99
N ASP A 58 2.42 -11.36 8.00
CA ASP A 58 1.79 -11.90 9.21
C ASP A 58 1.73 -10.91 10.38
N GLY A 59 0.76 -11.08 11.28
CA GLY A 59 0.64 -10.26 12.49
C GLY A 59 -0.25 -9.01 12.33
N PRO A 60 -0.10 -8.01 13.21
CA PRO A 60 -0.99 -6.86 13.26
C PRO A 60 -0.94 -6.00 11.99
N ALA A 61 -2.08 -5.42 11.61
CA ALA A 61 -2.23 -4.62 10.39
C ALA A 61 -1.23 -3.45 10.31
N GLU A 62 -0.94 -2.75 11.41
CA GLU A 62 0.02 -1.63 11.42
C GLU A 62 1.45 -2.10 11.07
N ALA A 63 1.87 -3.25 11.60
CA ALA A 63 3.17 -3.83 11.31
C ALA A 63 3.24 -4.33 9.85
N VAL A 64 2.14 -4.88 9.33
CA VAL A 64 2.02 -5.28 7.92
C VAL A 64 2.11 -4.06 7.02
N ALA A 65 1.38 -2.97 7.31
CA ALA A 65 1.41 -1.73 6.54
C ALA A 65 2.81 -1.12 6.51
N GLN A 66 3.50 -1.08 7.66
CA GLN A 66 4.91 -0.67 7.72
C GLN A 66 5.78 -1.49 6.79
N ARG A 67 5.68 -2.82 6.82
CA ARG A 67 6.51 -3.68 5.96
C ARG A 67 6.18 -3.52 4.48
N ILE A 68 4.91 -3.34 4.13
CA ILE A 68 4.53 -3.02 2.74
C ILE A 68 5.18 -1.71 2.31
N VAL A 69 5.00 -0.63 3.07
CA VAL A 69 5.51 0.71 2.70
C VAL A 69 7.04 0.75 2.63
N CYS A 70 7.73 0.08 3.55
CA CYS A 70 9.18 0.17 3.68
C CYS A 70 9.97 -0.90 2.92
N HIS A 71 9.37 -2.07 2.65
CA HIS A 71 10.11 -3.24 2.15
C HIS A 71 9.50 -3.91 0.93
N ALA A 72 8.24 -3.63 0.56
CA ALA A 72 7.67 -4.24 -0.62
C ALA A 72 8.46 -3.84 -1.87
N SER A 73 8.72 -4.83 -2.72
CA SER A 73 9.39 -4.62 -4.00
C SER A 73 8.67 -5.32 -5.14
N ALA A 74 9.02 -4.95 -6.38
CA ALA A 74 8.45 -5.58 -7.57
C ALA A 74 8.71 -7.10 -7.63
N ALA A 75 9.77 -7.60 -6.98
CA ALA A 75 10.10 -9.02 -6.90
C ALA A 75 9.07 -9.82 -6.08
N GLU A 76 8.28 -9.15 -5.23
CA GLU A 76 7.29 -9.79 -4.37
C GLU A 76 5.88 -9.74 -4.97
N ILE A 77 5.70 -8.98 -6.06
CA ILE A 77 4.44 -8.89 -6.80
C ILE A 77 4.30 -10.12 -7.69
N GLY A 78 3.43 -11.04 -7.27
CA GLY A 78 3.03 -12.20 -8.06
C GLY A 78 2.11 -11.77 -9.20
N ARG A 79 0.87 -11.46 -8.85
CA ARG A 79 -0.17 -11.08 -9.82
C ARG A 79 -0.59 -9.62 -9.70
N VAL A 80 -1.08 -9.07 -10.82
CA VAL A 80 -1.69 -7.74 -10.88
C VAL A 80 -3.01 -7.83 -11.63
N TRP A 81 -4.05 -7.24 -11.05
CA TRP A 81 -5.37 -7.12 -11.65
C TRP A 81 -5.74 -5.67 -11.89
N VAL A 82 -6.37 -5.41 -13.03
CA VAL A 82 -6.99 -4.14 -13.39
C VAL A 82 -8.43 -4.40 -13.81
N ALA A 83 -9.38 -3.79 -13.10
CA ALA A 83 -10.82 -3.98 -13.29
C ALA A 83 -11.22 -5.47 -13.36
N GLY A 84 -10.62 -6.31 -12.52
CA GLY A 84 -10.88 -7.76 -12.48
C GLY A 84 -10.11 -8.59 -13.52
N THR A 85 -9.42 -7.97 -14.47
CA THR A 85 -8.60 -8.68 -15.46
C THR A 85 -7.18 -8.83 -14.93
N CYS A 86 -6.68 -10.06 -14.88
CA CYS A 86 -5.29 -10.35 -14.51
C CYS A 86 -4.36 -9.94 -15.66
N VAL A 87 -3.58 -8.87 -15.47
CA VAL A 87 -2.67 -8.30 -16.49
C VAL A 87 -1.20 -8.70 -16.28
N LYS A 88 -0.88 -9.21 -15.09
CA LYS A 88 0.39 -9.88 -14.78
C LYS A 88 0.07 -11.15 -14.00
N ALA A 89 0.56 -12.28 -14.50
CA ALA A 89 0.39 -13.61 -13.90
C ALA A 89 1.67 -14.08 -13.22
#